data_AF-A0A2E5CFZ7-F1
#
_entry.id   AF-A0A2E5CFZ7-F1
#
_cell.length_a   1.000
_cell.length_b   1.000
_cell.length_c   1.000
_cell.angle_alpha   90.00
_cell.angle_beta   90.00
_cell.angle_gamma   90.00
#
_symmetry.space_group_name_H-M   'P 1'
#
loop_
_entity.id
_entity.type
_entity.pdbx_description
1 polymer ?
#
loop_
_entity_poly.entity_id
_entity_poly.type
_entity_poly.pdbx_seq_one_letter_code
_entity_poly.pdbx_strand_id
1 'polypeptide(L)'
;VAAILSFAIGSSWGTIIIMMPLAIPSAISTGNEFSLVIGAVLSGALFGDHSSPISETTILSSTGAGIDPLSHFSTQLPYALSNGAIAALGFLIAGIFYSSLLVFYLILFQVSALMLLKYFKYS
;
A
#
# COMPACT_ATOMS: atom_id res chain seq x y z
N VAL A 1 -2.19 -10.55 0.86
CA VAL A 1 -1.02 -11.42 0.55
C VAL A 1 0.18 -10.61 0.08
N ALA A 2 0.08 -9.82 -1.01
CA ALA A 2 1.18 -9.00 -1.52
C ALA A 2 1.85 -8.10 -0.45
N ALA A 3 1.07 -7.46 0.42
CA ALA A 3 1.57 -6.68 1.55
C ALA A 3 2.54 -7.44 2.47
N ILE A 4 2.16 -8.66 2.86
CA ILE A 4 2.95 -9.49 3.77
C ILE A 4 4.23 -9.98 3.06
N LEU A 5 4.09 -10.41 1.80
CA LEU A 5 5.21 -10.86 0.99
C LEU A 5 6.24 -9.75 0.78
N SER A 6 5.78 -8.55 0.41
CA SER A 6 6.66 -7.40 0.19
C SER A 6 7.29 -6.88 1.47
N PHE A 7 6.59 -6.96 2.59
CA PHE A 7 7.17 -6.64 3.89
C PHE A 7 8.32 -7.59 4.24
N ALA A 8 8.13 -8.89 4.01
CA ALA A 8 9.12 -9.92 4.32
C ALA A 8 10.35 -9.89 3.40
N ILE A 9 10.16 -9.61 2.10
CA ILE A 9 11.26 -9.56 1.12
C ILE A 9 11.91 -8.16 1.07
N GLY A 10 11.19 -7.11 1.45
CA GLY A 10 11.69 -5.73 1.39
C GLY A 10 11.77 -5.17 -0.03
N SER A 11 10.93 -5.67 -0.96
CA SER A 11 10.91 -5.21 -2.35
C SER A 11 9.51 -5.26 -2.95
N SER A 12 9.02 -4.10 -3.40
CA SER A 12 7.74 -3.95 -4.08
C SER A 12 7.76 -4.58 -5.47
N TRP A 13 8.77 -4.26 -6.30
CA TRP A 13 8.88 -4.78 -7.66
C TRP A 13 9.01 -6.31 -7.71
N GLY A 14 9.84 -6.90 -6.84
CA GLY A 14 9.94 -8.36 -6.73
C GLY A 14 8.60 -9.00 -6.38
N THR A 15 7.87 -8.41 -5.44
CA THR A 15 6.53 -8.87 -5.07
C THR A 15 5.53 -8.76 -6.21
N ILE A 16 5.53 -7.63 -6.94
CA ILE A 16 4.62 -7.42 -8.07
C ILE A 16 4.85 -8.49 -9.14
N ILE A 17 6.11 -8.77 -9.49
CA ILE A 17 6.47 -9.79 -10.47
C ILE A 17 5.97 -11.18 -10.04
N ILE A 18 6.13 -11.54 -8.76
CA ILE A 18 5.67 -12.83 -8.21
C ILE A 18 4.13 -12.91 -8.19
N MET A 19 3.46 -11.82 -7.84
CA MET A 19 2.03 -11.81 -7.60
C MET A 19 1.19 -11.68 -8.87
N MET A 20 1.66 -10.96 -9.91
CA MET A 20 0.86 -10.72 -11.12
C MET A 20 0.43 -12.00 -11.88
N PRO A 21 1.30 -13.01 -12.07
CA PRO A 21 0.92 -14.29 -12.67
C PRO A 21 -0.14 -15.06 -11.89
N LEU A 22 -0.31 -14.77 -10.60
CA LEU A 22 -1.37 -15.36 -9.76
C LEU A 22 -2.64 -14.51 -9.79
N ALA A 23 -2.48 -13.19 -9.77
CA ALA A 23 -3.56 -12.23 -9.67
C ALA A 23 -4.38 -12.12 -10.97
N ILE A 24 -3.72 -12.11 -12.13
CA ILE A 24 -4.41 -11.97 -13.42
C ILE A 24 -5.35 -13.15 -13.69
N PRO A 25 -4.95 -14.43 -13.57
CA PRO A 25 -5.87 -15.55 -13.70
C PRO A 25 -6.98 -15.55 -12.65
N SER A 26 -6.69 -15.09 -11.43
CA SER A 26 -7.71 -14.92 -10.39
C SER A 26 -8.77 -13.89 -10.77
N ALA A 27 -8.39 -12.79 -11.43
CA ALA A 27 -9.36 -11.81 -11.92
C ALA A 27 -10.29 -12.43 -12.98
N ILE A 28 -9.72 -13.19 -13.92
CA ILE A 28 -10.48 -13.90 -14.97
C ILE A 28 -11.46 -14.90 -14.35
N SER A 29 -11.02 -15.72 -13.40
CA SER A 29 -11.86 -16.77 -12.81
C SER A 29 -12.98 -16.24 -11.93
N THR A 30 -12.78 -15.08 -11.30
CA THR A 30 -13.76 -14.45 -10.41
C THR A 30 -14.66 -13.44 -11.13
N GLY A 31 -14.37 -13.11 -12.39
CA GLY A 31 -15.06 -12.05 -13.13
C GLY A 31 -14.82 -10.64 -12.56
N ASN A 32 -13.83 -10.49 -11.67
CA ASN A 32 -13.49 -9.21 -11.09
C ASN A 32 -12.76 -8.34 -12.10
N GLU A 33 -12.97 -7.03 -12.00
CA GLU A 33 -12.30 -6.09 -12.87
C GLU A 33 -10.78 -6.13 -12.67
N PHE A 34 -10.02 -6.18 -13.77
CA PHE A 34 -8.57 -6.22 -13.73
C PHE A 34 -7.96 -5.05 -12.98
N SER A 35 -8.51 -3.83 -13.14
CA SER A 35 -7.94 -2.64 -12.50
C SER A 35 -8.00 -2.75 -10.96
N LEU A 36 -9.08 -3.33 -10.42
CA LEU A 36 -9.25 -3.55 -8.99
C LEU A 36 -8.24 -4.58 -8.46
N VAL A 37 -8.10 -5.71 -9.15
CA VAL A 37 -7.20 -6.80 -8.74
C VAL A 37 -5.74 -6.38 -8.85
N ILE A 38 -5.36 -5.77 -9.98
CA ILE A 38 -4.00 -5.23 -10.20
C ILE A 38 -3.71 -4.13 -9.20
N GLY A 39 -4.66 -3.20 -8.99
CA GLY A 39 -4.56 -2.15 -7.98
C GLY A 39 -4.29 -2.70 -6.58
N ALA A 40 -5.02 -3.73 -6.17
CA ALA A 40 -4.84 -4.33 -4.84
C ALA A 40 -3.45 -4.98 -4.68
N VAL A 41 -2.92 -5.62 -5.74
CA VAL A 41 -1.56 -6.17 -5.74
C VAL A 41 -0.52 -5.07 -5.64
N LEU A 42 -0.63 -4.02 -6.47
CA LEU A 42 0.29 -2.89 -6.49
C LEU A 42 0.30 -2.16 -5.14
N SER A 43 -0.88 -1.81 -4.62
CA SER A 43 -1.01 -1.14 -3.32
C SER A 43 -0.47 -2.00 -2.19
N GLY A 44 -0.76 -3.31 -2.20
CA GLY A 44 -0.20 -4.23 -1.22
C GLY A 44 1.32 -4.28 -1.26
N ALA A 45 1.91 -4.47 -2.46
CA ALA A 45 3.35 -4.53 -2.62
C ALA A 45 4.04 -3.23 -2.17
N LEU A 46 3.53 -2.07 -2.59
CA LEU A 46 4.08 -0.77 -2.19
C LEU A 46 3.98 -0.53 -0.69
N PHE A 47 2.84 -0.86 -0.07
CA PHE A 47 2.67 -0.74 1.37
C PHE A 47 3.66 -1.64 2.12
N GLY A 48 3.81 -2.90 1.72
CA GLY A 48 4.70 -3.85 2.39
C GLY A 48 6.16 -3.43 2.30
N ASP A 49 6.61 -3.00 1.12
CA ASP A 49 7.94 -2.44 0.89
C ASP A 49 8.21 -1.22 1.78
N HIS A 50 7.32 -0.22 1.75
CA HIS A 50 7.45 1.01 2.53
C HIS A 50 7.43 0.78 4.04
N SER A 51 6.70 -0.23 4.50
CA SER A 51 6.62 -0.59 5.92
C SER A 51 7.68 -1.60 6.34
N SER A 52 8.60 -2.04 5.49
CA SER A 52 9.62 -3.01 5.89
C SER A 52 10.88 -2.31 6.45
N PRO A 53 11.41 -2.75 7.61
CA PRO A 53 12.67 -2.21 8.15
C PRO A 53 13.90 -2.62 7.32
N ILE A 54 13.78 -3.65 6.47
CA ILE A 54 14.88 -4.15 5.62
C ILE A 54 14.72 -3.75 4.15
N SER A 55 13.70 -2.96 3.80
CA SER A 55 13.45 -2.54 2.43
C SER A 55 14.56 -1.63 1.90
N GLU A 56 14.87 -1.80 0.61
CA GLU A 56 15.75 -0.90 -0.14
C GLU A 56 15.25 0.55 -0.07
N THR A 57 13.94 0.76 -0.16
CA THR A 57 13.30 2.08 -0.05
C THR A 57 13.56 2.69 1.33
N THR A 58 13.40 1.91 2.40
CA THR A 58 13.65 2.36 3.78
C THR A 58 15.12 2.72 3.97
N ILE A 59 16.04 1.85 3.54
CA ILE A 59 17.49 2.03 3.69
C ILE A 59 17.99 3.24 2.89
N LEU A 60 17.57 3.39 1.63
CA LEU A 60 17.99 4.49 0.78
C LEU A 60 17.40 5.82 1.27
N SER A 61 16.14 5.83 1.72
CA SER A 61 15.50 7.04 2.25
C SER A 61 16.14 7.48 3.57
N SER A 62 16.45 6.55 4.47
CA SER A 62 17.10 6.86 5.74
C SER A 62 18.53 7.36 5.54
N THR A 63 19.27 6.74 4.60
CA THR A 63 20.62 7.18 4.22
C THR A 63 20.59 8.60 3.65
N GLY A 64 19.65 8.90 2.75
CA GLY A 64 19.47 10.25 2.20
C GLY A 64 19.07 11.29 3.25
N ALA A 65 18.38 10.87 4.31
CA ALA A 65 18.02 11.72 5.45
C ALA A 65 19.08 11.79 6.56
N GLY A 66 20.18 11.02 6.46
CA GLY A 66 21.25 10.97 7.47
C GLY A 66 20.83 10.36 8.81
N ILE A 67 19.80 9.51 8.81
CA ILE A 67 19.29 8.86 10.03
C ILE A 67 19.35 7.34 9.93
N ASP A 68 19.35 6.69 11.09
CA ASP A 68 19.33 5.23 11.20
C ASP A 68 18.05 4.63 10.55
N PRO A 69 18.16 3.53 9.78
CA PRO A 69 17.01 2.91 9.11
C PRO A 69 15.87 2.49 10.03
N LEU A 70 16.18 1.96 11.23
CA LEU A 70 15.18 1.52 12.18
C LEU A 70 14.44 2.72 12.78
N SER A 71 15.16 3.82 13.00
CA SER A 71 14.59 5.09 13.44
C SER A 71 13.66 5.68 12.36
N HIS A 72 14.10 5.71 11.09
CA HIS A 72 13.26 6.13 9.97
C HIS A 72 11.99 5.28 9.90
N PHE A 73 12.12 3.96 9.85
CA PHE A 73 11.01 3.00 9.82
C PHE A 73 10.01 3.25 10.96
N SER A 74 10.48 3.37 12.20
CA SER A 74 9.61 3.50 13.37
C SER A 74 8.75 4.77 13.32
N THR A 75 9.28 5.85 12.74
CA THR A 75 8.51 7.09 12.55
C THR A 75 7.49 7.00 11.41
N GLN A 76 7.77 6.21 10.36
CA GLN A 76 6.88 6.04 9.21
C GLN A 76 5.77 5.03 9.46
N LEU A 77 6.03 4.00 10.27
CA LEU A 77 5.12 2.87 10.48
C LEU A 77 3.68 3.29 10.87
N PRO A 78 3.44 4.25 11.78
CA PRO A 78 2.07 4.67 12.09
C PRO A 78 1.31 5.23 10.88
N TYR A 79 1.99 6.01 10.02
CA TYR A 79 1.40 6.56 8.80
C TYR A 79 1.16 5.47 7.76
N ALA A 80 2.12 4.56 7.60
CA ALA A 80 2.02 3.42 6.71
C ALA A 80 0.83 2.53 7.10
N LEU A 81 0.69 2.16 8.37
CA LEU A 81 -0.41 1.33 8.87
C LEU A 81 -1.77 2.00 8.69
N SER A 82 -1.87 3.31 8.98
CA SER A 82 -3.11 4.07 8.77
C SER A 82 -3.52 4.06 7.30
N ASN A 83 -2.56 4.29 6.40
CA ASN A 83 -2.80 4.25 4.95
C ASN A 83 -3.19 2.84 4.49
N GLY A 84 -2.45 1.82 4.92
CA GLY A 84 -2.68 0.42 4.58
C GLY A 84 -4.05 -0.08 5.04
N ALA A 85 -4.51 0.32 6.22
CA ALA A 85 -5.84 -0.04 6.72
C ALA A 85 -6.96 0.56 5.86
N ILE A 86 -6.86 1.84 5.50
CA ILE A 86 -7.83 2.52 4.63
C ILE A 86 -7.85 1.87 3.24
N ALA A 87 -6.68 1.62 2.65
CA ALA A 87 -6.57 0.96 1.35
C ALA A 87 -7.16 -0.45 1.38
N ALA A 88 -6.85 -1.25 2.41
CA ALA A 88 -7.37 -2.61 2.57
C ALA A 88 -8.91 -2.64 2.66
N LEU A 89 -9.49 -1.76 3.49
CA LEU A 89 -10.95 -1.59 3.56
C LEU A 89 -11.52 -1.14 2.21
N GLY A 90 -10.82 -0.23 1.53
CA GLY A 90 -11.25 0.29 0.25
C GLY A 90 -11.35 -0.75 -0.85
N PHE A 91 -10.31 -1.58 -1.01
CA PHE A 91 -10.32 -2.68 -1.96
C PHE A 91 -11.36 -3.76 -1.60
N LEU A 92 -11.56 -4.02 -0.30
CA LEU A 92 -12.57 -4.97 0.16
C LEU A 92 -13.99 -4.49 -0.18
N ILE A 93 -14.31 -3.22 0.09
CA ILE A 93 -15.59 -2.62 -0.26
C ILE A 93 -15.78 -2.60 -1.78
N ALA A 94 -14.78 -2.12 -2.53
CA ALA A 94 -14.86 -2.06 -3.99
C ALA A 94 -15.05 -3.44 -4.64
N GLY A 95 -14.46 -4.50 -4.07
CA GLY A 95 -14.67 -5.88 -4.51
C GLY A 95 -16.07 -6.41 -4.24
N ILE A 96 -16.71 -6.01 -3.14
CA ILE A 96 -18.10 -6.41 -2.82
C ILE A 96 -19.11 -5.72 -3.73
N PHE A 97 -18.89 -4.43 -4.02
CA PHE A 97 -19.82 -3.62 -4.82
C PHE A 97 -19.53 -3.62 -6.32
N TYR A 98 -18.49 -4.33 -6.77
CA TYR A 98 -18.06 -4.39 -8.18
C TYR A 98 -17.92 -3.01 -8.83
N SER A 99 -17.48 -2.01 -8.07
CA SER A 99 -17.42 -0.62 -8.50
C SER A 99 -16.03 -0.02 -8.27
N SER A 100 -15.28 0.15 -9.35
CA SER A 100 -13.94 0.76 -9.37
C SER A 100 -13.98 2.24 -9.00
N LEU A 101 -15.11 2.93 -9.23
CA LEU A 101 -15.28 4.33 -8.85
C LEU A 101 -15.17 4.52 -7.33
N LEU A 102 -15.55 3.52 -6.54
CA LEU A 102 -15.40 3.58 -5.08
C LEU A 102 -13.93 3.74 -4.67
N VAL A 103 -13.00 3.10 -5.39
CA VAL A 103 -11.57 3.22 -5.11
C VAL A 103 -11.10 4.67 -5.28
N PHE A 104 -11.57 5.37 -6.31
CA PHE A 104 -11.26 6.79 -6.52
C PHE A 104 -11.80 7.67 -5.38
N TYR A 105 -13.05 7.47 -4.96
CA TYR A 105 -13.62 8.22 -3.83
C TYR A 105 -12.88 7.95 -2.51
N LEU A 106 -12.43 6.71 -2.30
CA LEU A 106 -11.66 6.33 -1.12
C LEU A 106 -10.26 6.96 -1.10
N ILE A 107 -9.60 7.06 -2.25
CA ILE A 107 -8.33 7.79 -2.38
C ILE A 107 -8.52 9.28 -2.07
N LEU A 108 -9.59 9.90 -2.59
CA LEU A 108 -9.89 11.31 -2.29
C LEU A 108 -10.20 11.53 -0.80
N PHE A 109 -10.96 10.63 -0.18
CA PHE A 109 -11.21 10.63 1.26
C PHE A 109 -9.91 10.50 2.06
N GLN A 110 -9.02 9.61 1.64
CA GLN A 110 -7.74 9.40 2.31
C GLN A 110 -6.82 10.62 2.24
N VAL A 111 -6.68 11.24 1.05
CA VAL A 111 -5.87 12.45 0.88
C VAL A 111 -6.43 13.60 1.70
N SER A 112 -7.75 13.80 1.69
CA SER A 112 -8.40 14.85 2.48
C SER A 112 -8.25 14.63 3.99
N ALA A 113 -8.42 13.40 4.49
CA ALA A 113 -8.19 13.05 5.88
C ALA A 113 -6.74 13.32 6.32
N LEU A 114 -5.74 12.96 5.50
CA LEU A 114 -4.34 13.24 5.78
C LEU A 114 -4.02 14.74 5.80
N MET A 115 -4.58 15.52 4.88
CA MET A 115 -4.42 16.98 4.84
C MET A 115 -5.04 17.64 6.08
N LEU A 116 -6.20 17.15 6.52
CA LEU A 116 -6.88 17.62 7.72
C LEU A 116 -6.07 17.32 8.99
N LEU A 117 -5.55 16.09 9.13
CA LEU A 117 -4.67 15.70 10.25
C LEU A 117 -3.40 16.55 10.29
N LYS A 118 -2.83 16.88 9.13
CA LYS A 118 -1.69 17.81 9.05
C LYS A 118 -2.08 19.20 9.52
N TYR A 119 -3.23 19.72 9.10
CA TYR A 119 -3.71 21.04 9.51
C TYR A 119 -3.85 21.14 11.05
N PHE A 120 -4.44 20.13 11.70
CA PHE A 120 -4.64 20.15 13.14
C PHE A 120 -3.39 19.88 13.98
N LYS A 121 -2.37 19.18 13.44
CA LYS A 121 -1.14 18.86 14.18
C LYS A 121 -0.09 19.98 14.14
N TYR A 122 -0.21 20.90 13.18
CA TYR A 122 0.75 22.00 12.95
C TYR A 122 0.12 23.40 13.05
N SER A 123 -1.15 23.50 13.47
CA SER A 123 -1.82 24.74 13.90
C SER A 123 -1.91 24.81 15.42
#